data_AF-A0AAD6BVP2-F1
#
_entry.id   AF-A0AAD6BVP2-F1
#
_cell.length_a   1.000
_cell.length_b   1.000
_cell.length_c   1.000
_cell.angle_alpha   90.00
_cell.angle_beta   90.00
_cell.angle_gamma   90.00
#
_symmetry.space_group_name_H-M   'P 1'
#
loop_
_entity.id
_entity.type
_entity.pdbx_description
1 polymer ?
#
loop_
_entity_poly.entity_id
_entity_poly.type
_entity_poly.pdbx_seq_one_letter_code
_entity_poly.pdbx_strand_id
1 'polypeptide(L)'
;MHKTRIFGPSHSMSGVAQFGDILGMIDPIINDETSKVILEMQKCKHLGKIIKERRRPPWPTPMTSDLPPKEMADTLVEIYLRTTETIYRVFHVPTFRKEYDSVWSPVASPDTAFLVQLKLVLAIGATMYDDRFTLRLSAVRWIHEAQTWISELEIKSRLNIQYLQTQILLLLARELVGVEGSFIWVSAGELIRNAMYMGLHRDPDNLPKGTTFVAEFRRRVWNTVLELALYSSMESGGPPLLSLEDFDTNPPQNLDDEQIVLENPMIKAEKSFTNMSISLALRRMFPVRLAIAKRLNGISDHSGYAETLRLDAELRASYKIACKDIQAHSGSVSAAPSEFQKRLLDFILRRFLVALHAPYFPASQHETTYAFSRKVIVESSLKIWNSIYHNPAVVISAECAGNSAQKQHDFWRMALCGNRGLRSGAVQACFLIAADLRAQLEEEEGLGPVTLRHDLLSVITDCKSWSLDAFRAGETNAKGYMFLAMVSSLLDGLKSGVRKDQLGQMLVASAEEALASCIEIFEGVLNEGSDEVEISVDEIADIPSYSLPELIGEWSFMGQQNQFDFGVTEPMNWVYTGYP
;
A
#
# COMPACT_ATOMS: atom_id res chain seq x y z
N MET A 1 5.61 -11.35 -9.67
CA MET A 1 4.32 -11.24 -10.40
C MET A 1 4.21 -12.38 -11.40
N HIS A 2 3.02 -12.95 -11.55
CA HIS A 2 2.77 -14.06 -12.48
C HIS A 2 2.57 -13.53 -13.91
N LYS A 3 3.03 -14.24 -14.95
CA LYS A 3 2.95 -13.88 -16.38
C LYS A 3 1.51 -13.71 -16.94
N THR A 4 0.49 -13.75 -16.08
CA THR A 4 -0.94 -13.75 -16.44
C THR A 4 -1.71 -12.54 -15.90
N ARG A 5 -1.01 -11.48 -15.44
CA ARG A 5 -1.65 -10.30 -14.82
C ARG A 5 -1.50 -9.07 -15.72
N ILE A 6 -2.61 -8.34 -15.91
CA ILE A 6 -2.63 -7.02 -16.53
C ILE A 6 -2.72 -5.97 -15.42
N PHE A 7 -1.95 -4.89 -15.56
CA PHE A 7 -2.00 -3.74 -14.66
C PHE A 7 -2.41 -2.49 -15.43
N GLY A 8 -3.41 -1.79 -14.92
CA GLY A 8 -3.79 -0.47 -15.43
C GLY A 8 -2.76 0.63 -15.07
N PRO A 9 -2.78 1.76 -15.79
CA PRO A 9 -1.95 2.95 -15.58
C PRO A 9 -1.83 3.45 -14.14
N SER A 10 -2.81 3.19 -13.26
CA SER A 10 -2.72 3.63 -11.87
C SER A 10 -1.67 2.87 -11.05
N HIS A 11 -1.29 1.66 -11.48
CA HIS A 11 -0.37 0.78 -10.75
C HIS A 11 1.02 1.43 -10.57
N SER A 12 1.67 1.19 -9.43
CA SER A 12 2.93 1.84 -9.03
C SER A 12 4.10 1.58 -9.98
N MET A 13 4.09 0.43 -10.67
CA MET A 13 5.13 0.05 -11.63
C MET A 13 5.21 0.97 -12.86
N SER A 14 4.22 1.83 -13.13
CA SER A 14 4.30 2.81 -14.23
C SER A 14 5.46 3.79 -14.07
N GLY A 15 5.95 4.04 -12.86
CA GLY A 15 7.14 4.88 -12.63
C GLY A 15 8.44 4.25 -13.12
N VAL A 16 8.54 2.91 -13.14
CA VAL A 16 9.75 2.17 -13.54
C VAL A 16 9.90 2.11 -15.07
N ALA A 17 8.79 2.24 -15.81
CA ALA A 17 8.77 2.15 -17.26
C ALA A 17 9.67 3.18 -17.98
N GLN A 18 10.01 4.29 -17.32
CA GLN A 18 10.92 5.34 -17.87
C GLN A 18 12.38 4.88 -17.99
N PHE A 19 12.73 3.72 -17.45
CA PHE A 19 14.09 3.20 -17.36
C PHE A 19 14.25 1.84 -18.05
N GLY A 20 13.35 1.49 -18.98
CA GLY A 20 13.42 0.21 -19.69
C GLY A 20 14.73 0.01 -20.48
N ASP A 21 15.41 1.10 -20.83
CA ASP A 21 16.70 1.10 -21.53
C ASP A 21 17.89 0.67 -20.65
N ILE A 22 17.79 0.78 -19.31
CA ILE A 22 18.82 0.27 -18.38
C ILE A 22 19.09 -1.20 -18.64
N LEU A 23 18.03 -1.98 -18.90
CA LEU A 23 18.16 -3.40 -19.21
C LEU A 23 18.97 -3.62 -20.48
N GLY A 24 18.73 -2.81 -21.53
CA GLY A 24 19.52 -2.87 -22.76
C GLY A 24 20.99 -2.47 -22.59
N MET A 25 21.32 -1.66 -21.58
CA MET A 25 22.72 -1.30 -21.28
C MET A 25 23.48 -2.42 -20.58
N ILE A 26 22.82 -3.20 -19.72
CA ILE A 26 23.47 -4.25 -18.93
C ILE A 26 23.39 -5.63 -19.58
N ASP A 27 22.36 -5.90 -20.38
CA ASP A 27 22.12 -7.21 -21.01
C ASP A 27 23.36 -7.74 -21.76
N PRO A 28 24.06 -6.95 -22.60
CA PRO A 28 25.28 -7.42 -23.27
C PRO A 28 26.43 -7.81 -22.33
N ILE A 29 26.43 -7.29 -21.09
CA ILE A 29 27.48 -7.49 -20.09
C ILE A 29 27.18 -8.72 -19.23
N ILE A 30 25.90 -9.02 -19.01
CA ILE A 30 25.46 -10.09 -18.09
C ILE A 30 24.83 -11.29 -18.81
N ASN A 31 24.96 -11.38 -20.14
CA ASN A 31 24.33 -12.41 -21.00
C ASN A 31 24.87 -13.85 -20.80
N ASP A 32 25.52 -14.13 -19.68
CA ASP A 32 25.96 -15.45 -19.24
C ASP A 32 25.22 -15.77 -17.94
N GLU A 33 24.57 -16.94 -17.85
CA GLU A 33 23.89 -17.41 -16.64
C GLU A 33 24.83 -17.50 -15.42
N THR A 34 26.14 -17.53 -15.65
CA THR A 34 27.17 -17.49 -14.60
C THR A 34 27.53 -16.07 -14.13
N SER A 35 26.92 -15.03 -14.71
CA SER A 35 27.11 -13.65 -14.27
C SER A 35 26.77 -13.50 -12.79
N LYS A 36 27.64 -12.82 -12.06
CA LYS A 36 27.47 -12.58 -10.62
C LYS A 36 26.14 -11.92 -10.29
N VAL A 37 25.67 -10.96 -11.09
CA VAL A 37 24.35 -10.32 -10.91
C VAL A 37 23.21 -11.33 -10.98
N ILE A 38 23.25 -12.26 -11.94
CA ILE A 38 22.21 -13.29 -12.09
C ILE A 38 22.24 -14.24 -10.89
N LEU A 39 23.42 -14.74 -10.52
CA LEU A 39 23.61 -15.66 -9.40
C LEU A 39 23.17 -15.03 -8.06
N GLU A 40 23.59 -13.80 -7.77
CA GLU A 40 23.23 -13.09 -6.54
C GLU A 40 21.73 -12.72 -6.49
N MET A 41 21.13 -12.40 -7.64
CA MET A 41 19.68 -12.17 -7.72
C MET A 41 18.89 -13.46 -7.47
N GLN A 42 19.34 -14.60 -8.02
CA GLN A 42 18.78 -15.91 -7.73
C GLN A 42 18.91 -16.26 -6.24
N LYS A 43 20.08 -16.01 -5.64
CA LYS A 43 20.31 -16.18 -4.19
C LYS A 43 19.38 -15.30 -3.36
N CYS A 44 19.23 -14.02 -3.68
CA CYS A 44 18.27 -13.13 -3.01
C CYS A 44 16.83 -13.65 -3.09
N LYS A 45 16.40 -14.11 -4.27
CA LYS A 45 15.06 -14.68 -4.48
C LYS A 45 14.87 -15.94 -3.65
N HIS A 46 15.88 -16.81 -3.57
CA HIS A 46 15.86 -18.03 -2.79
C HIS A 46 15.80 -17.74 -1.28
N LEU A 47 16.71 -16.91 -0.74
CA LEU A 47 16.69 -16.48 0.66
C LEU A 47 15.36 -15.82 1.04
N GLY A 48 14.86 -14.93 0.18
CA GLY A 48 13.54 -14.30 0.36
C GLY A 48 12.41 -15.33 0.43
N LYS A 49 12.46 -16.41 -0.36
CA LYS A 49 11.51 -17.52 -0.31
C LYS A 49 11.59 -18.27 1.03
N ILE A 50 12.79 -18.63 1.49
CA ILE A 50 12.98 -19.28 2.81
C ILE A 50 12.40 -18.41 3.93
N ILE A 51 12.73 -17.11 3.94
CA ILE A 51 12.22 -16.16 4.94
C ILE A 51 10.68 -16.15 4.97
N LYS A 52 10.04 -16.17 3.79
CA LYS A 52 8.57 -16.19 3.68
C LYS A 52 7.98 -17.51 4.13
N GLU A 53 8.62 -18.64 3.80
CA GLU A 53 8.19 -19.97 4.22
C GLU A 53 8.26 -20.12 5.74
N ARG A 54 9.34 -19.65 6.38
CA ARG A 54 9.47 -19.62 7.85
C ARG A 54 8.39 -18.75 8.53
N ARG A 55 7.88 -17.73 7.84
CA ARG A 55 6.80 -16.86 8.35
C ARG A 55 5.40 -17.47 8.20
N ARG A 56 5.24 -18.48 7.35
CA ARG A 56 3.93 -19.03 7.00
C ARG A 56 3.57 -20.16 7.98
N PRO A 57 2.47 -20.03 8.73
CA PRO A 57 1.99 -21.14 9.56
C PRO A 57 1.45 -22.29 8.67
N PRO A 58 1.36 -23.52 9.21
CA PRO A 58 0.69 -24.63 8.53
C PRO A 58 -0.74 -24.27 8.14
N TRP A 59 -1.18 -24.71 6.95
CA TRP A 59 -2.55 -24.53 6.47
C TRP A 59 -3.32 -25.86 6.48
N PRO A 60 -4.57 -25.92 6.98
CA PRO A 60 -5.29 -24.84 7.66
C PRO A 60 -4.64 -24.49 9.01
N THR A 61 -4.71 -23.21 9.40
CA THR A 61 -4.24 -22.75 10.72
C THR A 61 -5.44 -22.70 11.66
N PRO A 62 -5.58 -23.61 12.64
CA PRO A 62 -6.76 -23.66 13.51
C PRO A 62 -6.88 -22.40 14.36
N MET A 63 -8.11 -21.92 14.57
CA MET A 63 -8.39 -20.80 15.48
C MET A 63 -8.06 -21.22 16.92
N THR A 64 -7.26 -20.41 17.62
CA THR A 64 -6.98 -20.60 19.06
C THR A 64 -7.57 -19.46 19.90
N SER A 65 -7.74 -19.65 21.20
CA SER A 65 -8.10 -18.56 22.12
C SER A 65 -6.89 -17.77 22.62
N ASP A 66 -5.67 -18.08 22.15
CA ASP A 66 -4.45 -17.43 22.66
C ASP A 66 -4.39 -15.97 22.23
N LEU A 67 -4.07 -15.12 23.19
CA LEU A 67 -3.80 -13.70 23.00
C LEU A 67 -2.43 -13.36 23.60
N PRO A 68 -1.75 -12.32 23.09
CA PRO A 68 -0.52 -11.83 23.73
C PRO A 68 -0.85 -11.29 25.14
N PRO A 69 0.16 -11.05 26.00
CA PRO A 69 -0.05 -10.42 27.31
C PRO A 69 -0.92 -9.16 27.19
N LYS A 70 -1.80 -8.92 28.17
CA LYS A 70 -2.79 -7.83 28.13
C LYS A 70 -2.16 -6.48 27.79
N GLU A 71 -1.02 -6.15 28.38
CA GLU A 71 -0.30 -4.89 28.12
C GLU A 71 0.10 -4.71 26.65
N MET A 72 0.55 -5.80 26.01
CA MET A 72 0.85 -5.83 24.59
C MET A 72 -0.43 -5.68 23.77
N ALA A 73 -1.49 -6.42 24.12
CA ALA A 73 -2.78 -6.32 23.45
C ALA A 73 -3.38 -4.91 23.54
N ASP A 74 -3.33 -4.28 24.72
CA ASP A 74 -3.79 -2.91 24.97
C ASP A 74 -3.05 -1.96 24.02
N THR A 75 -1.73 -2.09 23.92
CA THR A 75 -0.89 -1.27 23.04
C THR A 75 -1.26 -1.43 21.57
N LEU A 76 -1.42 -2.66 21.08
CA LEU A 76 -1.77 -2.94 19.69
C LEU A 76 -3.18 -2.46 19.33
N VAL A 77 -4.14 -2.61 20.25
CA VAL A 77 -5.50 -2.08 20.11
C VAL A 77 -5.47 -0.56 20.01
N GLU A 78 -4.73 0.13 20.88
CA GLU A 78 -4.61 1.59 20.81
C GLU A 78 -3.96 2.07 19.52
N ILE A 79 -2.96 1.33 19.00
CA ILE A 79 -2.38 1.60 17.67
C ILE A 79 -3.45 1.50 16.58
N TYR A 80 -4.25 0.44 16.55
CA TYR A 80 -5.32 0.30 15.56
C TYR A 80 -6.33 1.45 15.66
N LEU A 81 -6.79 1.77 16.88
CA LEU A 81 -7.82 2.78 17.13
C LEU A 81 -7.36 4.20 16.75
N ARG A 82 -6.09 4.54 16.97
CA ARG A 82 -5.53 5.87 16.63
C ARG A 82 -5.08 6.00 15.17
N THR A 83 -5.06 4.90 14.41
CA THR A 83 -4.62 4.87 13.00
C THR A 83 -5.75 4.42 12.07
N THR A 84 -5.86 3.12 11.80
CA THR A 84 -6.73 2.51 10.78
C THR A 84 -8.20 2.77 11.05
N GLU A 85 -8.63 2.68 12.31
CA GLU A 85 -10.03 2.92 12.71
C GLU A 85 -10.46 4.37 12.48
N THR A 86 -9.53 5.32 12.42
CA THR A 86 -9.84 6.75 12.19
C THR A 86 -10.29 7.05 10.76
N ILE A 87 -10.16 6.07 9.86
CA ILE A 87 -10.42 6.19 8.42
C ILE A 87 -11.54 5.25 8.00
N TYR A 88 -11.40 3.97 8.37
CA TYR A 88 -12.27 2.89 7.91
C TYR A 88 -13.40 2.57 8.89
N ARG A 89 -13.51 3.25 10.04
CA ARG A 89 -14.69 3.25 10.95
C ARG A 89 -15.40 1.88 11.02
N VAL A 90 -14.64 0.83 11.32
CA VAL A 90 -15.14 -0.55 11.22
C VAL A 90 -16.04 -0.85 12.41
N PHE A 91 -15.75 -0.25 13.56
CA PHE A 91 -16.45 -0.51 14.81
C PHE A 91 -17.23 0.70 15.29
N HIS A 92 -18.20 0.41 16.16
CA HIS A 92 -18.61 1.37 17.16
C HIS A 92 -17.62 1.23 18.32
N VAL A 93 -16.67 2.17 18.44
CA VAL A 93 -15.50 2.03 19.32
C VAL A 93 -15.89 1.78 20.79
N PRO A 94 -16.92 2.43 21.37
CA PRO A 94 -17.35 2.14 22.74
C PRO A 94 -17.81 0.69 22.95
N THR A 95 -18.53 0.11 21.98
CA THR A 95 -18.95 -1.30 22.04
C THR A 95 -17.75 -2.23 21.95
N PHE A 96 -16.85 -1.99 20.99
CA PHE A 96 -15.64 -2.78 20.84
C PHE A 96 -14.79 -2.79 22.12
N ARG A 97 -14.60 -1.62 22.75
CA ARG A 97 -13.83 -1.52 24.01
C ARG A 97 -14.44 -2.33 25.14
N LYS A 98 -15.77 -2.25 25.29
CA LYS A 98 -16.49 -3.03 26.30
C LYS A 98 -16.33 -4.54 26.09
N GLU A 99 -16.42 -5.00 24.83
CA GLU A 99 -16.21 -6.40 24.49
C GLU A 99 -14.74 -6.81 24.73
N TYR A 100 -13.79 -5.97 24.36
CA TYR A 100 -12.36 -6.19 24.60
C TYR A 100 -12.04 -6.33 26.10
N ASP A 101 -12.54 -5.42 26.94
CA ASP A 101 -12.34 -5.49 28.39
C ASP A 101 -12.91 -6.79 28.98
N SER A 102 -14.02 -7.29 28.42
CA SER A 102 -14.66 -8.53 28.87
C SER A 102 -13.81 -9.78 28.60
N VAL A 103 -12.94 -9.77 27.57
CA VAL A 103 -12.05 -10.90 27.24
C VAL A 103 -11.07 -11.20 28.37
N TRP A 104 -10.68 -10.19 29.15
CA TRP A 104 -9.71 -10.31 30.24
C TRP A 104 -10.35 -10.70 31.58
N SER A 105 -11.67 -10.91 31.62
CA SER A 105 -12.37 -11.34 32.82
C SER A 105 -12.09 -12.82 33.15
N PRO A 106 -11.94 -13.21 34.42
CA PRO A 106 -11.74 -14.62 34.82
C PRO A 106 -12.86 -15.57 34.40
N VAL A 107 -14.06 -15.03 34.11
CA VAL A 107 -15.25 -15.78 33.67
C VAL A 107 -15.58 -15.54 32.19
N ALA A 108 -14.62 -15.01 31.42
CA ALA A 108 -14.83 -14.68 30.02
C ALA A 108 -15.11 -15.94 29.18
N SER A 109 -16.14 -15.87 28.36
CA SER A 109 -16.37 -16.78 27.22
C SER A 109 -16.63 -15.90 26.01
N PRO A 110 -15.56 -15.34 25.40
CA PRO A 110 -15.71 -14.38 24.31
C PRO A 110 -16.27 -15.09 23.08
N ASP A 111 -17.11 -14.38 22.35
CA ASP A 111 -17.59 -14.83 21.05
C ASP A 111 -16.41 -15.08 20.10
N THR A 112 -16.44 -16.22 19.40
CA THR A 112 -15.37 -16.64 18.48
C THR A 112 -15.18 -15.61 17.36
N ALA A 113 -16.26 -15.04 16.82
CA ALA A 113 -16.14 -14.04 15.75
C ALA A 113 -15.47 -12.76 16.29
N PHE A 114 -15.80 -12.33 17.50
CA PHE A 114 -15.11 -11.22 18.16
C PHE A 114 -13.61 -11.52 18.39
N LEU A 115 -13.24 -12.72 18.86
CA LEU A 115 -11.83 -13.10 19.01
C LEU A 115 -11.07 -13.02 17.68
N VAL A 116 -11.68 -13.46 16.58
CA VAL A 116 -11.08 -13.35 15.25
C VAL A 116 -10.90 -11.88 14.86
N GLN A 117 -11.90 -11.02 15.09
CA GLN A 117 -11.81 -9.59 14.84
C GLN A 117 -10.71 -8.94 15.68
N LEU A 118 -10.61 -9.29 16.97
CA LEU A 118 -9.57 -8.81 17.86
C LEU A 118 -8.19 -9.21 17.35
N LYS A 119 -7.99 -10.47 16.96
CA LYS A 119 -6.72 -10.94 16.38
C LYS A 119 -6.32 -10.18 15.11
N LEU A 120 -7.28 -9.84 14.26
CA LEU A 120 -7.03 -8.98 13.09
C LEU A 120 -6.69 -7.54 13.48
N VAL A 121 -7.34 -6.98 14.50
CA VAL A 121 -6.99 -5.67 15.09
C VAL A 121 -5.56 -5.69 15.62
N LEU A 122 -5.16 -6.74 16.34
CA LEU A 122 -3.80 -6.93 16.83
C LEU A 122 -2.79 -7.06 15.68
N ALA A 123 -3.14 -7.79 14.61
CA ALA A 123 -2.29 -7.93 13.42
C ALA A 123 -2.05 -6.58 12.72
N ILE A 124 -3.08 -5.75 12.61
CA ILE A 124 -2.96 -4.39 12.06
C ILE A 124 -2.10 -3.51 12.97
N GLY A 125 -2.36 -3.52 14.28
CA GLY A 125 -1.58 -2.76 15.26
C GLY A 125 -0.10 -3.13 15.26
N ALA A 126 0.22 -4.42 15.07
CA ALA A 126 1.58 -4.94 15.06
C ALA A 126 2.46 -4.32 13.97
N THR A 127 1.86 -3.88 12.86
CA THR A 127 2.57 -3.23 11.74
C THR A 127 3.16 -1.87 12.09
N MET A 128 2.74 -1.25 13.19
CA MET A 128 3.16 0.08 13.63
C MET A 128 3.68 0.09 15.08
N TYR A 129 3.88 -1.09 15.67
CA TYR A 129 4.33 -1.26 17.05
C TYR A 129 5.78 -0.79 17.24
N ASP A 130 6.68 -1.23 16.36
CA ASP A 130 8.09 -0.86 16.31
C ASP A 130 8.54 -0.64 14.85
N ASP A 131 9.82 -0.40 14.63
CA ASP A 131 10.45 -0.15 13.32
C ASP A 131 11.03 -1.41 12.65
N ARG A 132 10.99 -2.57 13.32
CA ARG A 132 11.50 -3.86 12.80
C ARG A 132 10.41 -4.87 12.46
N PHE A 133 9.16 -4.54 12.81
CA PHE A 133 8.01 -5.42 12.79
C PHE A 133 8.28 -6.74 13.53
N THR A 134 8.73 -6.66 14.79
CA THR A 134 9.08 -7.85 15.60
C THR A 134 7.92 -8.84 15.77
N LEU A 135 6.68 -8.35 15.77
CA LEU A 135 5.46 -9.15 15.91
C LEU A 135 4.94 -9.76 14.61
N ARG A 136 5.72 -9.76 13.52
CA ARG A 136 5.29 -10.23 12.19
C ARG A 136 4.78 -11.66 12.18
N LEU A 137 5.46 -12.59 12.88
CA LEU A 137 5.03 -13.99 12.95
C LEU A 137 3.64 -14.12 13.58
N SER A 138 3.40 -13.41 14.68
CA SER A 138 2.09 -13.36 15.34
C SER A 138 1.02 -12.77 14.44
N ALA A 139 1.33 -11.65 13.76
CA ALA A 139 0.40 -10.99 12.85
C ALA A 139 0.01 -11.88 11.66
N VAL A 140 0.97 -12.59 11.06
CA VAL A 140 0.70 -13.56 9.98
C VAL A 140 -0.15 -14.72 10.50
N ARG A 141 0.19 -15.28 11.67
CA ARG A 141 -0.60 -16.35 12.31
C ARG A 141 -2.05 -15.92 12.52
N TRP A 142 -2.30 -14.76 13.12
CA TRP A 142 -3.65 -14.24 13.36
C TRP A 142 -4.47 -14.06 12.08
N ILE A 143 -3.84 -13.62 10.99
CA ILE A 143 -4.49 -13.53 9.68
C ILE A 143 -4.87 -14.91 9.16
N HIS A 144 -3.98 -15.89 9.26
CA HIS A 144 -4.24 -17.24 8.79
C HIS A 144 -5.34 -17.95 9.60
N GLU A 145 -5.38 -17.74 10.92
CA GLU A 145 -6.48 -18.23 11.78
C GLU A 145 -7.82 -17.63 11.34
N ALA A 146 -7.87 -16.32 11.04
CA ALA A 146 -9.06 -15.66 10.53
C ALA A 146 -9.49 -16.21 9.15
N GLN A 147 -8.53 -16.53 8.28
CA GLN A 147 -8.82 -17.12 6.96
C GLN A 147 -9.41 -18.53 7.08
N THR A 148 -8.88 -19.37 7.97
CA THR A 148 -9.45 -20.69 8.28
C THR A 148 -10.87 -20.53 8.77
N TRP A 149 -11.09 -19.66 9.76
CA TRP A 149 -12.41 -19.41 10.34
C TRP A 149 -13.44 -18.97 9.30
N ILE A 150 -13.11 -18.00 8.43
CA ILE A 150 -14.02 -17.55 7.36
C ILE A 150 -14.36 -18.69 6.39
N SER A 151 -13.38 -19.54 6.08
CA SER A 151 -13.55 -20.63 5.11
C SER A 151 -14.51 -21.72 5.61
N GLU A 152 -14.54 -21.96 6.92
CA GLU A 152 -15.38 -22.98 7.56
C GLU A 152 -16.84 -22.56 7.77
N LEU A 153 -17.15 -21.26 7.72
CA LEU A 153 -18.51 -20.76 7.98
C LEU A 153 -19.51 -21.14 6.89
N GLU A 154 -20.71 -21.56 7.30
CA GLU A 154 -21.86 -21.69 6.39
C GLU A 154 -22.35 -20.34 5.85
N ILE A 155 -22.94 -20.33 4.66
CA ILE A 155 -23.41 -19.11 3.97
C ILE A 155 -24.32 -18.24 4.85
N LYS A 156 -25.26 -18.83 5.60
CA LYS A 156 -26.18 -18.07 6.47
C LYS A 156 -25.45 -17.30 7.56
N SER A 157 -24.41 -17.90 8.14
CA SER A 157 -23.56 -17.29 9.16
C SER A 157 -22.72 -16.12 8.63
N ARG A 158 -22.63 -15.99 7.29
CA ARG A 158 -21.92 -14.90 6.60
C ARG A 158 -22.80 -13.67 6.33
N LEU A 159 -24.10 -13.71 6.63
CA LEU A 159 -25.06 -12.64 6.31
C LEU A 159 -25.35 -11.73 7.52
N ASN A 160 -24.32 -11.22 8.18
CA ASN A 160 -24.46 -10.26 9.27
C ASN A 160 -23.33 -9.22 9.28
N ILE A 161 -23.53 -8.12 10.00
CA ILE A 161 -22.57 -7.00 10.04
C ILE A 161 -21.23 -7.42 10.65
N GLN A 162 -21.24 -8.29 11.65
CA GLN A 162 -20.00 -8.80 12.27
C GLN A 162 -19.13 -9.54 11.26
N TYR A 163 -19.73 -10.34 10.38
CA TYR A 163 -19.01 -10.99 9.29
C TYR A 163 -18.40 -9.97 8.30
N LEU A 164 -19.15 -8.94 7.89
CA LEU A 164 -18.59 -7.88 7.04
C LEU A 164 -17.44 -7.13 7.71
N GLN A 165 -17.56 -6.82 9.00
CA GLN A 165 -16.47 -6.22 9.78
C GLN A 165 -15.23 -7.13 9.77
N THR A 166 -15.41 -8.45 9.95
CA THR A 166 -14.30 -9.41 9.86
C THR A 166 -13.69 -9.46 8.46
N GLN A 167 -14.49 -9.42 7.39
CA GLN A 167 -13.97 -9.34 6.02
C GLN A 167 -13.18 -8.05 5.76
N ILE A 168 -13.68 -6.91 6.25
CA ILE A 168 -13.00 -5.61 6.18
C ILE A 168 -11.65 -5.66 6.89
N LEU A 169 -11.63 -6.13 8.14
CA LEU A 169 -10.40 -6.25 8.94
C LEU A 169 -9.42 -7.23 8.31
N LEU A 170 -9.90 -8.34 7.76
CA LEU A 170 -9.03 -9.33 7.11
C LEU A 170 -8.39 -8.73 5.86
N LEU A 171 -9.15 -7.99 5.06
CA LEU A 171 -8.63 -7.30 3.88
C LEU A 171 -7.56 -6.28 4.28
N LEU A 172 -7.85 -5.43 5.27
CA LEU A 172 -6.90 -4.47 5.82
C LEU A 172 -5.65 -5.13 6.38
N ALA A 173 -5.80 -6.18 7.20
CA ALA A 173 -4.68 -6.89 7.79
C ALA A 173 -3.80 -7.57 6.73
N ARG A 174 -4.38 -8.20 5.69
CA ARG A 174 -3.61 -8.80 4.60
C ARG A 174 -2.80 -7.76 3.82
N GLU A 175 -3.39 -6.61 3.55
CA GLU A 175 -2.73 -5.48 2.89
C GLU A 175 -1.59 -4.90 3.74
N LEU A 176 -1.87 -4.64 5.02
CA LEU A 176 -0.94 -4.00 5.95
C LEU A 176 0.13 -4.94 6.48
N VAL A 177 -0.09 -6.24 6.59
CA VAL A 177 0.97 -7.18 7.00
C VAL A 177 1.79 -7.65 5.79
N GLY A 178 1.20 -7.57 4.59
CA GLY A 178 1.83 -7.96 3.34
C GLY A 178 1.83 -9.48 3.11
N VAL A 179 0.78 -10.19 3.55
CA VAL A 179 0.64 -11.64 3.38
C VAL A 179 0.53 -12.00 1.90
N GLU A 180 1.39 -12.91 1.43
CA GLU A 180 1.49 -13.27 0.01
C GLU A 180 0.28 -14.04 -0.53
N GLY A 181 0.12 -14.05 -1.85
CA GLY A 181 -1.01 -14.70 -2.52
C GLY A 181 -2.35 -14.00 -2.30
N SER A 182 -2.39 -12.91 -1.53
CA SER A 182 -3.58 -12.08 -1.36
C SER A 182 -3.87 -11.26 -2.61
N PHE A 183 -4.96 -11.60 -3.30
CA PHE A 183 -5.53 -10.76 -4.35
C PHE A 183 -6.48 -9.75 -3.72
N ILE A 184 -5.93 -8.69 -3.11
CA ILE A 184 -6.69 -7.68 -2.35
C ILE A 184 -7.83 -7.10 -3.16
N TRP A 185 -7.62 -6.79 -4.45
CA TRP A 185 -8.67 -6.31 -5.35
C TRP A 185 -9.79 -7.33 -5.59
N VAL A 186 -9.48 -8.63 -5.68
CA VAL A 186 -10.49 -9.69 -5.82
C VAL A 186 -11.29 -9.82 -4.52
N SER A 187 -10.61 -9.84 -3.38
CA SER A 187 -11.28 -9.88 -2.06
C SER A 187 -12.13 -8.62 -1.81
N ALA A 188 -11.72 -7.45 -2.28
CA ALA A 188 -12.54 -6.24 -2.24
C ALA A 188 -13.80 -6.41 -3.09
N GLY A 189 -13.70 -7.03 -4.26
CA GLY A 189 -14.86 -7.37 -5.10
C GLY A 189 -15.85 -8.31 -4.42
N GLU A 190 -15.36 -9.31 -3.67
CA GLU A 190 -16.22 -10.16 -2.83
C GLU A 190 -16.91 -9.35 -1.72
N LEU A 191 -16.16 -8.52 -0.99
CA LEU A 191 -16.68 -7.68 0.09
C LEU A 191 -17.82 -6.77 -0.38
N ILE A 192 -17.65 -6.10 -1.54
CA ILE A 192 -18.69 -5.23 -2.12
C ILE A 192 -19.97 -6.02 -2.38
N ARG A 193 -19.85 -7.19 -3.00
CA ARG A 193 -21.03 -8.03 -3.34
C ARG A 193 -21.71 -8.56 -2.09
N ASN A 194 -20.96 -8.97 -1.07
CA ASN A 194 -21.53 -9.37 0.22
C ASN A 194 -22.28 -8.22 0.89
N ALA A 195 -21.69 -7.02 0.90
CA ALA A 195 -22.36 -5.83 1.43
C ALA A 195 -23.63 -5.45 0.63
N MET A 196 -23.59 -5.57 -0.70
CA MET A 196 -24.75 -5.36 -1.56
C MET A 196 -25.85 -6.40 -1.30
N TYR A 197 -25.50 -7.67 -1.15
CA TYR A 197 -26.43 -8.76 -0.84
C TYR A 197 -27.13 -8.54 0.51
N MET A 198 -26.44 -7.91 1.46
CA MET A 198 -26.99 -7.48 2.75
C MET A 198 -27.74 -6.12 2.70
N GLY A 199 -27.87 -5.53 1.51
CA GLY A 199 -28.61 -4.30 1.27
C GLY A 199 -27.95 -3.01 1.75
N LEU A 200 -26.62 -3.00 1.98
CA LEU A 200 -25.93 -1.80 2.48
C LEU A 200 -25.83 -0.68 1.42
N HIS A 201 -25.98 -1.03 0.14
CA HIS A 201 -26.06 -0.11 -0.99
C HIS A 201 -27.39 0.66 -1.08
N ARG A 202 -28.37 0.30 -0.23
CA ARG A 202 -29.64 0.99 -0.09
C ARG A 202 -29.64 1.85 1.16
N ASP A 203 -30.02 3.11 1.01
CA ASP A 203 -30.10 4.04 2.12
C ASP A 203 -31.15 3.56 3.14
N PRO A 204 -30.81 3.56 4.44
CA PRO A 204 -31.76 3.20 5.49
C PRO A 204 -33.08 3.98 5.47
N ASP A 205 -33.11 5.21 4.94
CA ASP A 205 -34.34 6.02 4.83
C ASP A 205 -35.34 5.43 3.83
N ASN A 206 -34.87 4.58 2.91
CA ASN A 206 -35.67 3.86 1.91
C ASN A 206 -36.06 2.43 2.37
N LEU A 207 -35.63 2.02 3.56
CA LEU A 207 -35.86 0.68 4.11
C LEU A 207 -36.87 0.75 5.28
N PRO A 208 -37.40 -0.40 5.75
CA PRO A 208 -38.21 -0.42 6.97
C PRO A 208 -37.50 0.28 8.13
N LYS A 209 -38.23 1.12 8.87
CA LYS A 209 -37.65 1.97 9.94
C LYS A 209 -36.88 1.12 10.96
N GLY A 210 -35.57 1.38 11.05
CA GLY A 210 -34.69 0.89 12.10
C GLY A 210 -34.39 1.96 13.16
N THR A 211 -33.54 1.63 14.12
CA THR A 211 -33.01 2.63 15.07
C THR A 211 -31.99 3.53 14.38
N THR A 212 -31.81 4.75 14.91
CA THR A 212 -30.77 5.70 14.46
C THR A 212 -29.39 5.04 14.42
N PHE A 213 -29.06 4.26 15.46
CA PHE A 213 -27.83 3.49 15.53
C PHE A 213 -27.66 2.55 14.33
N VAL A 214 -28.67 1.73 14.02
CA VAL A 214 -28.58 0.75 12.93
C VAL A 214 -28.47 1.44 11.57
N ALA A 215 -29.24 2.51 11.35
CA ALA A 215 -29.18 3.28 10.11
C ALA A 215 -27.79 3.90 9.90
N GLU A 216 -27.28 4.62 10.89
CA GLU A 216 -25.98 5.28 10.80
C GLU A 216 -24.83 4.27 10.71
N PHE A 217 -24.88 3.17 11.45
CA PHE A 217 -23.83 2.16 11.39
C PHE A 217 -23.77 1.48 10.02
N ARG A 218 -24.92 1.21 9.38
CA ARG A 218 -24.98 0.71 8.00
C ARG A 218 -24.35 1.70 7.00
N ARG A 219 -24.65 2.99 7.13
CA ARG A 219 -24.02 4.05 6.30
C ARG A 219 -22.51 4.07 6.47
N ARG A 220 -22.01 3.95 7.70
CA ARG A 220 -20.56 3.92 8.02
C ARG A 220 -19.86 2.71 7.40
N VAL A 221 -20.39 1.50 7.62
CA VAL A 221 -19.82 0.27 7.05
C VAL A 221 -19.85 0.32 5.51
N TRP A 222 -20.94 0.78 4.91
CA TRP A 222 -21.00 0.97 3.44
C TRP A 222 -19.93 1.95 2.96
N ASN A 223 -19.77 3.10 3.62
CA ASN A 223 -18.75 4.08 3.28
C ASN A 223 -17.33 3.47 3.30
N THR A 224 -17.05 2.61 4.27
CA THR A 224 -15.77 1.88 4.34
C THR A 224 -15.58 0.90 3.19
N VAL A 225 -16.62 0.15 2.83
CA VAL A 225 -16.60 -0.76 1.67
C VAL A 225 -16.28 0.01 0.39
N LEU A 226 -16.87 1.18 0.20
CA LEU A 226 -16.58 2.06 -0.94
C LEU A 226 -15.12 2.51 -0.98
N GLU A 227 -14.57 2.95 0.14
CA GLU A 227 -13.17 3.38 0.20
C GLU A 227 -12.19 2.23 -0.09
N LEU A 228 -12.45 1.03 0.44
CA LEU A 228 -11.62 -0.15 0.18
C LEU A 228 -11.71 -0.63 -1.28
N ALA A 229 -12.90 -0.58 -1.87
CA ALA A 229 -13.13 -0.88 -3.28
C ALA A 229 -12.27 0.02 -4.18
N LEU A 230 -12.31 1.32 -3.92
CA LEU A 230 -11.58 2.31 -4.70
C LEU A 230 -10.06 2.24 -4.47
N TYR A 231 -9.63 2.08 -3.21
CA TYR A 231 -8.22 1.88 -2.87
C TYR A 231 -7.64 0.66 -3.60
N SER A 232 -8.30 -0.49 -3.49
CA SER A 232 -7.80 -1.73 -4.10
C SER A 232 -7.76 -1.68 -5.63
N SER A 233 -8.70 -0.96 -6.27
CA SER A 233 -8.67 -0.69 -7.71
C SER A 233 -7.46 0.14 -8.11
N MET A 234 -7.16 1.21 -7.37
CA MET A 234 -6.00 2.06 -7.64
C MET A 234 -4.67 1.31 -7.47
N GLU A 235 -4.53 0.53 -6.40
CA GLU A 235 -3.30 -0.20 -6.11
C GLU A 235 -3.07 -1.37 -7.06
N SER A 236 -4.12 -2.08 -7.47
CA SER A 236 -4.00 -3.21 -8.41
C SER A 236 -3.94 -2.78 -9.88
N GLY A 237 -4.34 -1.55 -10.22
CA GLY A 237 -4.57 -1.17 -11.61
C GLY A 237 -5.79 -1.86 -12.23
N GLY A 238 -6.65 -2.51 -11.43
CA GLY A 238 -7.89 -3.13 -11.89
C GLY A 238 -9.04 -2.12 -11.98
N PRO A 239 -10.04 -2.34 -12.85
CA PRO A 239 -11.20 -1.45 -12.94
C PRO A 239 -11.99 -1.43 -11.62
N PRO A 240 -12.51 -0.27 -11.20
CA PRO A 240 -13.40 -0.22 -10.05
C PRO A 240 -14.75 -0.88 -10.44
N LEU A 241 -15.13 -1.93 -9.73
CA LEU A 241 -16.36 -2.72 -9.98
C LEU A 241 -17.60 -2.04 -9.37
N LEU A 242 -17.72 -0.72 -9.54
CA LEU A 242 -18.79 0.09 -8.96
C LEU A 242 -18.99 1.39 -9.75
N SER A 243 -20.25 1.84 -9.83
CA SER A 243 -20.69 3.14 -10.30
C SER A 243 -21.44 3.93 -9.23
N LEU A 244 -21.61 5.24 -9.46
CA LEU A 244 -22.39 6.10 -8.55
C LEU A 244 -23.88 5.77 -8.59
N GLU A 245 -24.35 5.13 -9.66
CA GLU A 245 -25.73 4.68 -9.84
C GLU A 245 -26.02 3.33 -9.16
N ASP A 246 -25.00 2.62 -8.67
CA ASP A 246 -25.16 1.28 -8.07
C ASP A 246 -25.59 1.34 -6.59
N PHE A 247 -25.66 2.53 -5.99
CA PHE A 247 -26.10 2.72 -4.61
C PHE A 247 -26.85 4.05 -4.45
N ASP A 248 -27.81 4.08 -3.53
CA ASP A 248 -28.53 5.31 -3.14
C ASP A 248 -28.21 5.76 -1.70
N THR A 249 -27.35 5.03 -0.98
CA THR A 249 -26.91 5.33 0.38
C THR A 249 -26.24 6.71 0.51
N ASN A 250 -26.83 7.56 1.35
CA ASN A 250 -26.29 8.87 1.70
C ASN A 250 -24.97 8.75 2.47
N PRO A 251 -24.11 9.80 2.45
CA PRO A 251 -22.96 9.87 3.35
C PRO A 251 -23.37 9.67 4.82
N PRO A 252 -22.52 9.06 5.67
CA PRO A 252 -22.75 9.02 7.10
C PRO A 252 -22.93 10.42 7.69
N GLN A 253 -23.62 10.55 8.83
CA GLN A 253 -23.70 11.82 9.53
C GLN A 253 -22.39 12.15 10.26
N ASN A 254 -22.10 13.45 10.41
CA ASN A 254 -20.97 13.96 11.16
C ASN A 254 -21.22 13.86 12.68
N LEU A 255 -21.21 12.63 13.19
CA LEU A 255 -21.49 12.28 14.58
C LEU A 255 -20.33 11.49 15.19
N ASP A 256 -20.02 11.75 16.45
CA ASP A 256 -19.17 10.85 17.24
C ASP A 256 -19.90 9.54 17.55
N ASP A 257 -19.15 8.53 17.99
CA ASP A 257 -19.68 7.19 18.25
C ASP A 257 -20.71 7.23 19.41
N GLU A 258 -20.43 8.01 20.44
CA GLU A 258 -21.31 8.16 21.61
C GLU A 258 -22.64 8.85 21.26
N GLN A 259 -22.72 9.52 20.11
CA GLN A 259 -23.94 10.23 19.70
C GLN A 259 -24.89 9.31 18.94
N ILE A 260 -24.42 8.31 18.20
CA ILE A 260 -25.29 7.49 17.34
C ILE A 260 -26.20 6.53 18.12
N VAL A 261 -25.94 6.34 19.42
CA VAL A 261 -26.81 5.56 20.32
C VAL A 261 -28.00 6.36 20.84
N LEU A 262 -28.02 7.69 20.62
CA LEU A 262 -29.13 8.55 21.02
C LEU A 262 -30.27 8.44 19.99
N GLU A 263 -31.53 8.48 20.46
CA GLU A 263 -32.69 8.46 19.55
C GLU A 263 -32.72 9.69 18.63
N ASN A 264 -32.38 10.87 19.17
CA ASN A 264 -32.32 12.15 18.46
C ASN A 264 -30.96 12.82 18.69
N PRO A 265 -29.89 12.40 18.00
CA PRO A 265 -28.58 13.01 18.16
C PRO A 265 -28.59 14.45 17.67
N MET A 266 -27.97 15.35 18.43
CA MET A 266 -27.69 16.69 17.91
C MET A 266 -26.62 16.57 16.83
N ILE A 267 -27.05 16.71 15.58
CA ILE A 267 -26.16 16.82 14.43
C ILE A 267 -25.30 18.05 14.65
N LYS A 268 -24.01 17.85 14.89
CA LYS A 268 -23.10 18.98 15.02
C LYS A 268 -23.05 19.70 13.67
N ALA A 269 -22.88 21.02 13.70
CA ALA A 269 -22.74 21.81 12.48
C ALA A 269 -21.66 21.19 11.57
N GLU A 270 -21.81 21.29 10.23
CA GLU A 270 -20.84 20.76 9.25
C GLU A 270 -19.38 21.19 9.54
N LYS A 271 -19.22 22.26 10.32
CA LYS A 271 -17.95 22.84 10.75
C LYS A 271 -17.48 22.39 12.14
N SER A 272 -17.82 21.20 12.63
CA SER A 272 -17.16 20.60 13.81
C SER A 272 -16.41 19.31 13.48
N PHE A 273 -15.22 19.15 14.05
CA PHE A 273 -14.49 17.88 13.96
C PHE A 273 -15.13 16.81 14.85
N THR A 274 -15.29 15.63 14.27
CA THR A 274 -15.73 14.37 14.89
C THR A 274 -14.85 13.22 14.40
N ASN A 275 -15.05 12.03 14.99
CA ASN A 275 -14.44 10.77 14.54
C ASN A 275 -14.74 10.43 13.06
N MET A 276 -15.79 11.00 12.46
CA MET A 276 -16.17 10.75 11.06
C MET A 276 -15.54 11.71 10.05
N SER A 277 -14.91 12.80 10.49
CA SER A 277 -14.53 13.93 9.60
C SER A 277 -13.64 13.52 8.44
N ILE A 278 -12.67 12.62 8.67
CA ILE A 278 -11.75 12.16 7.61
C ILE A 278 -12.46 11.25 6.61
N SER A 279 -13.27 10.31 7.10
CA SER A 279 -14.09 9.45 6.23
C SER A 279 -15.08 10.26 5.38
N LEU A 280 -15.64 11.35 5.93
CA LEU A 280 -16.52 12.26 5.20
C LEU A 280 -15.77 13.11 4.17
N ALA A 281 -14.56 13.57 4.49
CA ALA A 281 -13.70 14.24 3.52
C ALA A 281 -13.38 13.31 2.33
N LEU A 282 -13.04 12.06 2.60
CA LEU A 282 -12.84 11.04 1.56
C LEU A 282 -14.13 10.82 0.77
N ARG A 283 -15.27 10.59 1.44
CA ARG A 283 -16.58 10.40 0.80
C ARG A 283 -16.94 11.54 -0.14
N ARG A 284 -16.67 12.79 0.24
CA ARG A 284 -16.89 13.95 -0.64
C ARG A 284 -16.03 13.93 -1.90
N MET A 285 -14.77 13.48 -1.78
CA MET A 285 -13.86 13.31 -2.91
C MET A 285 -14.09 11.99 -3.68
N PHE A 286 -14.98 11.11 -3.23
CA PHE A 286 -15.18 9.79 -3.82
C PHE A 286 -15.60 9.84 -5.30
N PRO A 287 -16.56 10.69 -5.73
CA PRO A 287 -16.98 10.74 -7.14
C PRO A 287 -15.84 11.03 -8.12
N VAL A 288 -15.05 12.06 -7.86
CA VAL A 288 -13.91 12.44 -8.72
C VAL A 288 -12.80 11.40 -8.68
N ARG A 289 -12.50 10.82 -7.51
CA ARG A 289 -11.51 9.74 -7.39
C ARG A 289 -11.97 8.47 -8.14
N LEU A 290 -13.25 8.13 -8.06
CA LEU A 290 -13.83 7.01 -8.83
C LEU A 290 -13.76 7.27 -10.33
N ALA A 291 -14.05 8.49 -10.79
CA ALA A 291 -13.92 8.87 -12.20
C ALA A 291 -12.47 8.74 -12.69
N ILE A 292 -11.49 9.17 -11.89
CA ILE A 292 -10.06 8.97 -12.19
C ILE A 292 -9.72 7.48 -12.27
N ALA A 293 -10.14 6.66 -11.30
CA ALA A 293 -9.86 5.22 -11.32
C ALA A 293 -10.49 4.51 -12.53
N LYS A 294 -11.74 4.85 -12.88
CA LYS A 294 -12.42 4.34 -14.10
C LYS A 294 -11.69 4.76 -15.38
N ARG A 295 -11.19 5.99 -15.41
CA ARG A 295 -10.40 6.50 -16.53
C ARG A 295 -9.03 5.82 -16.63
N LEU A 296 -8.37 5.55 -15.53
CA LEU A 296 -7.05 4.94 -15.60
C LEU A 296 -7.16 3.45 -15.91
N ASN A 297 -8.09 2.74 -15.28
CA ASN A 297 -8.13 1.29 -15.28
C ASN A 297 -9.30 0.68 -16.08
N GLY A 298 -10.09 1.50 -16.75
CA GLY A 298 -11.17 1.06 -17.63
C GLY A 298 -10.69 0.79 -19.06
N ILE A 299 -11.55 0.15 -19.86
CA ILE A 299 -11.25 -0.27 -21.25
C ILE A 299 -11.46 0.86 -22.27
N SER A 300 -12.21 1.91 -21.90
CA SER A 300 -12.60 3.01 -22.81
C SER A 300 -11.41 3.85 -23.29
N ASP A 301 -11.59 4.65 -24.35
CA ASP A 301 -10.56 5.58 -24.81
C ASP A 301 -10.36 6.74 -23.80
N HIS A 302 -9.12 6.87 -23.31
CA HIS A 302 -8.72 7.86 -22.28
C HIS A 302 -7.77 8.93 -22.83
N SER A 303 -7.73 9.15 -24.14
CA SER A 303 -6.74 9.99 -24.83
C SER A 303 -6.84 11.51 -24.55
N GLY A 304 -7.96 12.02 -24.02
CA GLY A 304 -8.17 13.47 -23.86
C GLY A 304 -7.40 14.16 -22.72
N TYR A 305 -6.33 14.91 -23.00
CA TYR A 305 -5.59 15.68 -21.99
C TYR A 305 -6.46 16.73 -21.26
N ALA A 306 -7.44 17.33 -21.95
CA ALA A 306 -8.37 18.28 -21.34
C ALA A 306 -9.17 17.66 -20.17
N GLU A 307 -9.53 16.38 -20.28
CA GLU A 307 -10.26 15.67 -19.23
C GLU A 307 -9.37 15.39 -18.01
N THR A 308 -8.08 15.09 -18.23
CA THR A 308 -7.07 15.00 -17.17
C THR A 308 -6.99 16.31 -16.38
N LEU A 309 -6.94 17.46 -17.06
CA LEU A 309 -6.93 18.77 -16.41
C LEU A 309 -8.23 19.06 -15.65
N ARG A 310 -9.39 18.67 -16.20
CA ARG A 310 -10.69 18.82 -15.54
C ARG A 310 -10.75 18.04 -14.23
N LEU A 311 -10.35 16.76 -14.26
CA LEU A 311 -10.34 15.88 -13.09
C LEU A 311 -9.33 16.32 -12.03
N ASP A 312 -8.13 16.80 -12.42
CA ASP A 312 -7.16 17.40 -11.49
C ASP A 312 -7.78 18.60 -10.77
N ALA A 313 -8.39 19.53 -11.52
CA ALA A 313 -8.99 20.73 -10.96
C ALA A 313 -10.13 20.40 -9.98
N GLU A 314 -11.01 19.46 -10.34
CA GLU A 314 -12.13 19.01 -9.51
C GLU A 314 -11.64 18.33 -8.21
N LEU A 315 -10.61 17.48 -8.32
CA LEU A 315 -10.01 16.80 -7.18
C LEU A 315 -9.33 17.80 -6.22
N ARG A 316 -8.54 18.75 -6.75
CA ARG A 316 -7.90 19.80 -5.94
C ARG A 316 -8.91 20.72 -5.28
N ALA A 317 -10.00 21.08 -5.98
CA ALA A 317 -11.06 21.89 -5.42
C ALA A 317 -11.73 21.17 -4.23
N SER A 318 -12.08 19.90 -4.40
CA SER A 318 -12.68 19.07 -3.35
C SER A 318 -11.74 18.89 -2.14
N TYR A 319 -10.46 18.64 -2.40
CA TYR A 319 -9.44 18.55 -1.34
C TYR A 319 -9.25 19.86 -0.59
N LYS A 320 -9.25 21.00 -1.28
CA LYS A 320 -9.14 22.32 -0.64
C LYS A 320 -10.29 22.59 0.31
N ILE A 321 -11.51 22.15 -0.02
CA ILE A 321 -12.66 22.24 0.88
C ILE A 321 -12.44 21.34 2.10
N ALA A 322 -12.03 20.08 1.90
CA ALA A 322 -11.71 19.18 3.00
C ALA A 322 -10.64 19.75 3.94
N CYS A 323 -9.55 20.32 3.40
CA CYS A 323 -8.52 20.99 4.21
C CYS A 323 -9.07 22.16 5.02
N LYS A 324 -9.91 23.01 4.40
CA LYS A 324 -10.52 24.15 5.10
C LYS A 324 -11.42 23.70 6.24
N ASP A 325 -12.23 22.67 6.01
CA ASP A 325 -13.08 22.11 7.05
C ASP A 325 -12.19 21.64 8.20
N ILE A 326 -11.25 20.74 7.93
CA ILE A 326 -10.31 20.16 8.89
C ILE A 326 -9.50 21.24 9.66
N GLN A 327 -9.06 22.32 9.00
CA GLN A 327 -8.28 23.40 9.61
C GLN A 327 -9.14 24.35 10.45
N ALA A 328 -10.37 24.64 10.03
CA ALA A 328 -11.29 25.49 10.80
C ALA A 328 -11.58 24.94 12.20
N HIS A 329 -11.33 23.65 12.43
CA HIS A 329 -11.51 22.98 13.71
C HIS A 329 -10.34 23.11 14.68
N SER A 330 -9.15 23.53 14.23
CA SER A 330 -7.95 23.60 15.08
C SER A 330 -7.94 24.81 16.04
N GLY A 331 -8.91 25.72 15.93
CA GLY A 331 -9.06 26.91 16.78
C GLY A 331 -10.13 26.80 17.89
N SER A 332 -10.79 25.65 18.04
CA SER A 332 -11.85 25.40 19.03
C SER A 332 -11.37 24.41 20.09
N VAL A 333 -11.97 24.42 21.29
CA VAL A 333 -11.74 23.46 22.39
C VAL A 333 -12.08 21.99 21.99
N SER A 334 -12.57 21.77 20.76
CA SER A 334 -12.82 20.47 20.14
C SER A 334 -11.53 19.73 19.73
N ALA A 335 -11.61 18.40 19.67
CA ALA A 335 -10.57 17.54 19.11
C ALA A 335 -10.14 18.02 17.71
N ALA A 336 -8.84 17.92 17.41
CA ALA A 336 -8.24 18.27 16.13
C ALA A 336 -7.81 16.99 15.37
N PRO A 337 -7.75 17.04 14.03
CA PRO A 337 -7.19 15.96 13.21
C PRO A 337 -5.77 15.60 13.65
N SER A 338 -5.50 14.31 13.80
CA SER A 338 -4.15 13.81 14.09
C SER A 338 -3.23 14.01 12.88
N GLU A 339 -1.92 14.05 13.13
CA GLU A 339 -0.93 14.15 12.05
C GLU A 339 -1.00 12.94 11.11
N PHE A 340 -1.26 11.75 11.64
CA PHE A 340 -1.50 10.54 10.86
C PHE A 340 -2.66 10.73 9.87
N GLN A 341 -3.80 11.25 10.32
CA GLN A 341 -4.97 11.49 9.48
C GLN A 341 -4.67 12.50 8.36
N LYS A 342 -3.96 13.59 8.68
CA LYS A 342 -3.56 14.61 7.69
C LYS A 342 -2.65 14.01 6.61
N ARG A 343 -1.61 13.28 7.04
CA ARG A 343 -0.63 12.64 6.15
C ARG A 343 -1.27 11.61 5.23
N LEU A 344 -2.15 10.77 5.77
CA LEU A 344 -2.83 9.76 4.96
C LEU A 344 -3.77 10.41 3.93
N LEU A 345 -4.55 11.42 4.33
CA LEU A 345 -5.44 12.12 3.42
C LEU A 345 -4.67 12.81 2.27
N ASP A 346 -3.56 13.46 2.60
CA ASP A 346 -2.67 14.11 1.63
C ASP A 346 -1.97 13.08 0.73
N PHE A 347 -1.51 11.96 1.28
CA PHE A 347 -0.93 10.85 0.51
C PHE A 347 -1.93 10.31 -0.51
N ILE A 348 -3.17 9.99 -0.08
CA ILE A 348 -4.22 9.47 -0.96
C ILE A 348 -4.43 10.45 -2.13
N LEU A 349 -4.62 11.73 -1.85
CA LEU A 349 -4.80 12.75 -2.89
C LEU A 349 -3.65 12.74 -3.91
N ARG A 350 -2.41 12.81 -3.42
CA ARG A 350 -1.23 12.88 -4.28
C ARG A 350 -1.10 11.64 -5.14
N ARG A 351 -1.46 10.48 -4.62
CA ARG A 351 -1.43 9.23 -5.36
C ARG A 351 -2.35 9.27 -6.58
N PHE A 352 -3.57 9.83 -6.43
CA PHE A 352 -4.48 10.05 -7.55
C PHE A 352 -3.94 11.07 -8.55
N LEU A 353 -3.34 12.17 -8.09
CA LEU A 353 -2.76 13.20 -8.97
C LEU A 353 -1.58 12.64 -9.80
N VAL A 354 -0.66 11.92 -9.15
CA VAL A 354 0.46 11.25 -9.83
C VAL A 354 -0.07 10.27 -10.87
N ALA A 355 -1.01 9.40 -10.50
CA ALA A 355 -1.57 8.41 -11.40
C ALA A 355 -2.30 9.04 -12.60
N LEU A 356 -3.05 10.12 -12.37
CA LEU A 356 -3.81 10.84 -13.41
C LEU A 356 -2.91 11.49 -14.46
N HIS A 357 -1.75 12.00 -14.04
CA HIS A 357 -0.81 12.69 -14.93
C HIS A 357 0.28 11.78 -15.51
N ALA A 358 0.54 10.60 -14.92
CA ALA A 358 1.59 9.67 -15.34
C ALA A 358 1.59 9.33 -16.84
N PRO A 359 0.44 9.13 -17.52
CA PRO A 359 0.43 8.83 -18.96
C PRO A 359 1.05 9.92 -19.83
N TYR A 360 1.06 11.18 -19.38
CA TYR A 360 1.60 12.33 -20.12
C TYR A 360 3.04 12.66 -19.73
N PHE A 361 3.61 11.97 -18.74
CA PHE A 361 4.94 12.27 -18.22
C PHE A 361 6.08 12.05 -19.23
N PRO A 362 6.12 10.95 -20.00
CA PRO A 362 7.17 10.76 -21.00
C PRO A 362 7.17 11.88 -22.04
N ALA A 363 6.01 12.18 -22.62
CA ALA A 363 5.86 13.24 -23.61
C ALA A 363 6.18 14.62 -23.03
N SER A 364 5.91 14.85 -21.73
CA SER A 364 6.17 16.14 -21.07
C SER A 364 7.64 16.53 -20.95
N GLN A 365 8.57 15.60 -21.21
CA GLN A 365 9.99 15.93 -21.25
C GLN A 365 10.31 16.80 -22.47
N HIS A 366 9.71 16.48 -23.63
CA HIS A 366 10.03 17.16 -24.89
C HIS A 366 8.89 18.05 -25.42
N GLU A 367 7.66 17.86 -24.94
CA GLU A 367 6.47 18.60 -25.37
C GLU A 367 5.97 19.58 -24.30
N THR A 368 6.02 20.88 -24.62
CA THR A 368 5.58 21.96 -23.72
C THR A 368 4.10 21.90 -23.36
N THR A 369 3.27 21.29 -24.21
CA THR A 369 1.84 21.04 -23.97
C THR A 369 1.58 20.34 -22.64
N TYR A 370 2.49 19.44 -22.22
CA TYR A 370 2.33 18.64 -21.00
C TYR A 370 3.18 19.14 -19.82
N ALA A 371 3.76 20.34 -19.90
CA ALA A 371 4.61 20.91 -18.85
C ALA A 371 3.88 20.99 -17.47
N PHE A 372 2.56 21.20 -17.48
CA PHE A 372 1.77 21.15 -16.26
C PHE A 372 1.76 19.75 -15.62
N SER A 373 1.64 18.68 -16.42
CA SER A 373 1.70 17.29 -15.93
C SER A 373 3.04 16.96 -15.30
N ARG A 374 4.14 17.38 -15.94
CA ARG A 374 5.51 17.25 -15.40
C ARG A 374 5.60 17.87 -14.01
N LYS A 375 5.16 19.13 -13.88
CA LYS A 375 5.13 19.85 -12.60
C LYS A 375 4.28 19.14 -11.55
N VAL A 376 3.07 18.68 -11.92
CA VAL A 376 2.18 17.97 -10.98
C VAL A 376 2.84 16.70 -10.45
N ILE A 377 3.47 15.92 -11.33
CA ILE A 377 4.17 14.69 -10.94
C ILE A 377 5.33 14.98 -10.00
N VAL A 378 6.27 15.85 -10.39
CA VAL A 378 7.47 16.13 -9.58
C VAL A 378 7.08 16.67 -8.20
N GLU A 379 6.17 17.65 -8.14
CA GLU A 379 5.75 18.25 -6.87
C GLU A 379 4.92 17.30 -6.00
N SER A 380 4.08 16.46 -6.61
CA SER A 380 3.27 15.49 -5.85
C SER A 380 4.14 14.33 -5.35
N SER A 381 5.08 13.85 -6.16
CA SER A 381 6.05 12.82 -5.79
C SER A 381 6.94 13.28 -4.63
N LEU A 382 7.47 14.51 -4.69
CA LEU A 382 8.28 15.04 -3.59
C LEU A 382 7.49 15.12 -2.29
N LYS A 383 6.22 15.51 -2.36
CA LYS A 383 5.38 15.61 -1.16
C LYS A 383 4.91 14.23 -0.66
N ILE A 384 4.72 13.24 -1.54
CA ILE A 384 4.55 11.83 -1.14
C ILE A 384 5.78 11.38 -0.36
N TRP A 385 6.98 11.60 -0.91
CA TRP A 385 8.24 11.24 -0.28
C TRP A 385 8.37 11.87 1.11
N ASN A 386 8.21 13.19 1.22
CA ASN A 386 8.32 13.92 2.48
C ASN A 386 7.24 13.56 3.51
N SER A 387 6.11 13.00 3.07
CA SER A 387 5.06 12.53 3.99
C SER A 387 5.44 11.20 4.64
N ILE A 388 6.16 10.35 3.89
CA ILE A 388 6.55 9.00 4.30
C ILE A 388 7.91 9.01 4.96
N TYR A 389 8.92 9.60 4.33
CA TYR A 389 10.30 9.59 4.79
C TYR A 389 10.45 10.42 6.07
N HIS A 390 11.18 9.86 7.02
CA HIS A 390 11.46 10.48 8.30
C HIS A 390 12.98 10.63 8.45
N ASN A 391 13.47 11.86 8.54
CA ASN A 391 14.91 12.12 8.68
C ASN A 391 15.33 11.98 10.16
N PRO A 392 16.19 11.01 10.52
CA PRO A 392 16.63 10.80 11.90
C PRO A 392 17.39 12.00 12.51
N ALA A 393 18.06 12.83 11.70
CA ALA A 393 18.81 13.99 12.21
C ALA A 393 17.91 15.08 12.81
N VAL A 394 16.62 15.11 12.44
CA VAL A 394 15.61 16.02 13.01
C VAL A 394 15.14 15.52 14.39
N VAL A 395 15.30 14.22 14.68
CA VAL A 395 14.75 13.53 15.86
C VAL A 395 15.57 13.75 17.13
N ILE A 396 16.89 13.97 17.02
CA ILE A 396 17.74 14.29 18.17
C ILE A 396 17.24 15.57 18.89
N SER A 397 16.49 16.43 18.21
CA SER A 397 15.84 17.60 18.81
C SER A 397 14.48 17.32 19.48
N ALA A 398 13.82 16.19 19.16
CA ALA A 398 12.46 15.85 19.57
C ALA A 398 12.37 14.70 20.61
N GLU A 399 13.42 13.89 20.77
CA GLU A 399 13.49 12.80 21.76
C GLU A 399 13.39 13.28 23.23
N CYS A 400 13.49 14.58 23.48
CA CYS A 400 13.18 15.19 24.77
C CYS A 400 11.66 15.16 25.15
N ALA A 401 10.76 14.64 24.31
CA ALA A 401 9.30 14.83 24.43
C ALA A 401 8.43 13.60 24.81
N GLY A 402 9.01 12.46 25.21
CA GLY A 402 8.27 11.30 25.77
C GLY A 402 7.23 10.67 24.82
N ASN A 403 6.14 10.10 25.36
CA ASN A 403 5.06 9.37 24.63
C ASN A 403 4.44 10.12 23.42
N SER A 404 4.68 11.43 23.29
CA SER A 404 4.23 12.22 22.13
C SER A 404 5.03 11.93 20.85
N ALA A 405 6.30 11.54 20.98
CA ALA A 405 7.16 11.16 19.85
C ALA A 405 6.67 9.85 19.20
N GLN A 406 6.36 8.82 20.00
CA GLN A 406 5.82 7.53 19.53
C GLN A 406 4.57 7.69 18.65
N LYS A 407 3.75 8.74 18.88
CA LYS A 407 2.54 9.02 18.10
C LYS A 407 2.79 9.68 16.74
N GLN A 408 3.94 10.31 16.55
CA GLN A 408 4.31 10.97 15.30
C GLN A 408 4.86 9.99 14.25
N HIS A 409 5.34 8.82 14.68
CA HIS A 409 5.97 7.84 13.78
C HIS A 409 5.01 6.82 13.15
N ASP A 410 3.73 6.77 13.53
CA ASP A 410 2.80 5.74 13.05
C ASP A 410 2.73 5.67 11.53
N PHE A 411 2.62 6.81 10.85
CA PHE A 411 2.50 6.86 9.40
C PHE A 411 3.79 6.37 8.71
N TRP A 412 4.94 6.72 9.27
CA TRP A 412 6.24 6.23 8.80
C TRP A 412 6.40 4.72 9.04
N ARG A 413 6.07 4.21 10.25
CA ARG A 413 6.11 2.77 10.54
C ARG A 413 5.13 2.00 9.66
N MET A 414 3.95 2.56 9.40
CA MET A 414 2.97 1.98 8.50
C MET A 414 3.55 1.80 7.09
N ALA A 415 4.29 2.78 6.57
CA ALA A 415 4.95 2.67 5.27
C ALA A 415 6.19 1.76 5.30
N LEU A 416 6.99 1.80 6.37
CA LEU A 416 8.22 1.02 6.52
C LEU A 416 7.94 -0.47 6.72
N CYS A 417 7.07 -0.81 7.67
CA CYS A 417 6.86 -2.17 8.15
C CYS A 417 5.69 -2.86 7.44
N GLY A 418 4.62 -2.10 7.15
CA GLY A 418 3.32 -2.68 6.85
C GLY A 418 2.80 -2.54 5.42
N ASN A 419 2.26 -1.37 5.11
CA ASN A 419 1.43 -1.11 3.95
C ASN A 419 2.24 -1.17 2.63
N ARG A 420 2.01 -2.22 1.84
CA ARG A 420 2.63 -2.39 0.51
C ARG A 420 2.28 -1.25 -0.45
N GLY A 421 1.04 -0.73 -0.42
CA GLY A 421 0.62 0.41 -1.24
C GLY A 421 1.35 1.72 -0.90
N LEU A 422 1.53 2.05 0.38
CA LEU A 422 2.33 3.22 0.80
C LEU A 422 3.77 3.10 0.33
N ARG A 423 4.38 1.93 0.54
CA ARG A 423 5.76 1.66 0.08
C ARG A 423 5.88 1.76 -1.43
N SER A 424 4.95 1.14 -2.16
CA SER A 424 4.95 1.17 -3.62
C SER A 424 4.77 2.59 -4.17
N GLY A 425 3.92 3.41 -3.52
CA GLY A 425 3.75 4.82 -3.83
C GLY A 425 5.00 5.66 -3.57
N ALA A 426 5.72 5.42 -2.46
CA ALA A 426 6.99 6.09 -2.16
C ALA A 426 8.08 5.75 -3.19
N VAL A 427 8.21 4.47 -3.53
CA VAL A 427 9.16 3.99 -4.54
C VAL A 427 8.83 4.54 -5.92
N GLN A 428 7.53 4.56 -6.30
CA GLN A 428 7.09 5.19 -7.55
C GLN A 428 7.44 6.68 -7.59
N ALA A 429 7.19 7.41 -6.50
CA ALA A 429 7.54 8.83 -6.39
C ALA A 429 9.05 9.06 -6.61
N CYS A 430 9.90 8.21 -6.01
CA CYS A 430 11.34 8.24 -6.21
C CYS A 430 11.73 8.03 -7.69
N PHE A 431 11.18 7.01 -8.36
CA PHE A 431 11.46 6.77 -9.78
C PHE A 431 10.99 7.90 -10.70
N LEU A 432 9.83 8.50 -10.43
CA LEU A 432 9.34 9.63 -11.22
C LEU A 432 10.22 10.88 -11.05
N ILE A 433 10.73 11.13 -9.83
CA ILE A 433 11.71 12.18 -9.59
C ILE A 433 13.02 11.87 -10.30
N ALA A 434 13.52 10.64 -10.20
CA ALA A 434 14.74 10.21 -10.88
C ALA A 434 14.64 10.37 -12.41
N ALA A 435 13.49 10.04 -12.99
CA ALA A 435 13.24 10.18 -14.42
C ALA A 435 13.24 11.65 -14.86
N ASP A 436 12.68 12.54 -14.04
CA ASP A 436 12.75 13.99 -14.28
C ASP A 436 14.19 14.53 -14.22
N LEU A 437 14.96 14.11 -13.22
CA LEU A 437 16.37 14.49 -13.06
C LEU A 437 17.22 13.96 -14.22
N ARG A 438 16.97 12.72 -14.65
CA ARG A 438 17.62 12.11 -15.81
C ARG A 438 17.37 12.92 -17.07
N ALA A 439 16.11 13.25 -17.36
CA ALA A 439 15.76 14.03 -18.55
C ALA A 439 16.47 15.39 -18.56
N GLN A 440 16.55 16.08 -17.41
CA GLN A 440 17.31 17.34 -17.30
C GLN A 440 18.81 17.16 -17.58
N LEU A 441 19.41 16.06 -17.13
CA LEU A 441 20.82 15.75 -17.38
C LEU A 441 21.09 15.38 -18.84
N GLU A 442 20.13 14.75 -19.52
CA GLU A 442 20.25 14.32 -20.92
C GLU A 442 19.96 15.44 -21.92
N GLU A 443 19.11 16.42 -21.59
CA GLU A 443 18.77 17.56 -22.46
C GLU A 443 19.81 18.70 -22.44
N GLU A 444 20.65 18.79 -21.41
CA GLU A 444 21.62 19.89 -21.30
C GLU A 444 22.80 19.72 -22.26
N GLU A 445 22.78 20.47 -23.37
CA GLU A 445 23.92 20.64 -24.29
C GLU A 445 24.77 21.89 -23.96
N GLY A 446 24.50 22.55 -22.83
CA GLY A 446 25.15 23.78 -22.38
C GLY A 446 26.59 23.61 -21.91
N LEU A 447 27.38 24.70 -21.95
CA LEU A 447 28.77 24.73 -21.46
C LEU A 447 28.89 24.81 -19.92
N GLY A 448 27.77 25.00 -19.21
CA GLY A 448 27.70 25.15 -17.75
C GLY A 448 27.21 23.89 -17.03
N PRO A 449 27.42 23.76 -15.71
CA PRO A 449 26.92 22.62 -14.95
C PRO A 449 25.39 22.65 -14.86
N VAL A 450 24.75 21.50 -15.07
CA VAL A 450 23.30 21.33 -14.88
C VAL A 450 22.95 21.65 -13.42
N THR A 451 22.06 22.63 -13.22
CA THR A 451 21.59 22.99 -11.88
C THR A 451 20.38 22.14 -11.52
N LEU A 452 20.64 21.02 -10.85
CA LEU A 452 19.59 20.15 -10.34
C LEU A 452 19.11 20.60 -8.95
N ARG A 453 17.80 20.42 -8.73
CA ARG A 453 17.15 20.65 -7.44
C ARG A 453 17.69 19.71 -6.35
N HIS A 454 18.30 20.28 -5.32
CA HIS A 454 18.92 19.50 -4.23
C HIS A 454 17.89 18.67 -3.43
N ASP A 455 16.69 19.21 -3.24
CA ASP A 455 15.58 18.51 -2.56
C ASP A 455 15.09 17.28 -3.33
N LEU A 456 15.25 17.26 -4.66
CA LEU A 456 14.94 16.10 -5.49
C LEU A 456 16.08 15.07 -5.47
N LEU A 457 17.34 15.54 -5.48
CA LEU A 457 18.50 14.66 -5.37
C LEU A 457 18.52 13.90 -4.04
N SER A 458 18.17 14.55 -2.92
CA SER A 458 18.14 13.89 -1.61
C SER A 458 17.13 12.73 -1.57
N VAL A 459 16.00 12.83 -2.28
CA VAL A 459 15.02 11.73 -2.36
C VAL A 459 15.67 10.44 -2.85
N ILE A 460 16.56 10.52 -3.85
CA ILE A 460 17.20 9.33 -4.42
C ILE A 460 18.11 8.66 -3.40
N THR A 461 18.95 9.45 -2.72
CA THR A 461 19.85 8.96 -1.67
C THR A 461 19.08 8.40 -0.47
N ASP A 462 18.09 9.14 0.01
CA ASP A 462 17.25 8.78 1.15
C ASP A 462 16.46 7.50 0.87
N CYS A 463 16.00 7.30 -0.38
CA CYS A 463 15.26 6.11 -0.78
C CYS A 463 16.10 4.84 -0.76
N LYS A 464 17.40 4.93 -1.07
CA LYS A 464 18.32 3.79 -0.91
C LYS A 464 18.43 3.39 0.55
N SER A 465 18.69 4.35 1.44
CA SER A 465 18.78 4.08 2.89
C SER A 465 17.48 3.49 3.42
N TRP A 466 16.34 4.09 3.09
CA TRP A 466 15.03 3.65 3.55
C TRP A 466 14.65 2.25 3.06
N SER A 467 15.09 1.87 1.85
CA SER A 467 14.86 0.52 1.32
C SER A 467 15.62 -0.56 2.12
N LEU A 468 16.83 -0.26 2.59
CA LEU A 468 17.58 -1.15 3.47
C LEU A 468 16.89 -1.31 4.83
N ASP A 469 16.34 -0.23 5.37
CA ASP A 469 15.52 -0.29 6.60
C ASP A 469 14.26 -1.13 6.39
N ALA A 470 13.64 -1.06 5.20
CA ALA A 470 12.50 -1.91 4.86
C ALA A 470 12.88 -3.39 4.82
N PHE A 471 14.08 -3.76 4.34
CA PHE A 471 14.57 -5.14 4.41
C PHE A 471 14.79 -5.60 5.85
N ARG A 472 15.37 -4.73 6.69
CA ARG A 472 15.52 -4.97 8.13
C ARG A 472 14.18 -5.11 8.86
N ALA A 473 13.12 -4.47 8.36
CA ALA A 473 11.75 -4.63 8.82
C ALA A 473 11.01 -5.83 8.18
N GLY A 474 11.67 -6.56 7.28
CA GLY A 474 11.20 -7.82 6.73
C GLY A 474 10.70 -7.80 5.28
N GLU A 475 10.91 -6.74 4.51
CA GLU A 475 10.81 -6.82 3.04
C GLU A 475 11.84 -7.83 2.50
N THR A 476 11.48 -8.56 1.44
CA THR A 476 12.27 -9.68 0.90
C THR A 476 12.43 -9.61 -0.62
N ASN A 477 11.91 -8.55 -1.26
CA ASN A 477 12.08 -8.32 -2.68
C ASN A 477 13.27 -7.39 -2.97
N ALA A 478 14.44 -7.99 -3.23
CA ALA A 478 15.67 -7.26 -3.55
C ALA A 478 15.63 -6.51 -4.89
N LYS A 479 14.77 -6.91 -5.84
CA LYS A 479 14.79 -6.39 -7.21
C LYS A 479 14.56 -4.88 -7.25
N GLY A 480 13.59 -4.38 -6.49
CA GLY A 480 13.28 -2.94 -6.46
C GLY A 480 14.45 -2.09 -5.97
N TYR A 481 15.18 -2.57 -4.96
CA TYR A 481 16.37 -1.89 -4.44
C TYR A 481 17.56 -1.95 -5.39
N MET A 482 17.83 -3.11 -5.99
CA MET A 482 18.85 -3.26 -7.03
C MET A 482 18.62 -2.26 -8.18
N PHE A 483 17.37 -2.16 -8.66
CA PHE A 483 17.01 -1.21 -9.72
C PHE A 483 17.17 0.25 -9.28
N LEU A 484 16.75 0.59 -8.06
CA LEU A 484 16.96 1.92 -7.50
C LEU A 484 18.45 2.28 -7.41
N ALA A 485 19.30 1.33 -7.01
CA ALA A 485 20.75 1.53 -6.95
C ALA A 485 21.33 1.81 -8.34
N MET A 486 20.92 1.04 -9.36
CA MET A 486 21.29 1.29 -10.76
C MET A 486 20.83 2.68 -11.23
N VAL A 487 19.58 3.07 -10.96
CA VAL A 487 19.07 4.41 -11.34
C VAL A 487 19.86 5.53 -10.65
N SER A 488 20.22 5.36 -9.38
CA SER A 488 21.10 6.31 -8.68
C SER A 488 22.47 6.40 -9.36
N SER A 489 23.09 5.25 -9.68
CA SER A 489 24.39 5.17 -10.37
C SER A 489 24.33 5.79 -11.77
N LEU A 490 23.22 5.62 -12.49
CA LEU A 490 22.97 6.27 -13.78
C LEU A 490 23.00 7.80 -13.65
N LEU A 491 22.28 8.35 -12.67
CA LEU A 491 22.24 9.80 -12.43
C LEU A 491 23.63 10.35 -12.08
N ASP A 492 24.39 9.65 -11.23
CA ASP A 492 25.76 10.04 -10.85
C ASP A 492 26.72 9.98 -12.06
N GLY A 493 26.59 8.95 -12.90
CA GLY A 493 27.35 8.81 -14.14
C GLY A 493 27.05 9.91 -15.15
N LEU A 494 25.77 10.22 -15.38
CA LEU A 494 25.34 11.31 -16.26
C LEU A 494 25.83 12.67 -15.74
N LYS A 495 25.67 12.94 -14.44
CA LYS A 495 26.17 14.17 -13.80
C LYS A 495 27.69 14.32 -13.91
N SER A 496 28.42 13.21 -13.94
CA SER A 496 29.88 13.19 -14.07
C SER A 496 30.37 13.14 -15.53
N GLY A 497 29.46 13.15 -16.51
CA GLY A 497 29.80 13.10 -17.93
C GLY A 497 30.40 11.76 -18.38
N VAL A 498 30.08 10.67 -17.69
CA VAL A 498 30.56 9.32 -18.05
C VAL A 498 30.02 8.93 -19.42
N ARG A 499 30.88 8.35 -20.26
CA ARG A 499 30.51 7.91 -21.61
C ARG A 499 29.51 6.75 -21.56
N LYS A 500 28.60 6.69 -22.54
CA LYS A 500 27.55 5.66 -22.63
C LYS A 500 28.07 4.22 -22.61
N ASP A 501 29.25 3.96 -23.17
CA ASP A 501 29.89 2.64 -23.18
C ASP A 501 30.39 2.19 -21.79
N GLN A 502 30.69 3.14 -20.89
CA GLN A 502 31.13 2.87 -19.52
C GLN A 502 29.97 2.81 -18.53
N LEU A 503 28.82 3.45 -18.86
CA LEU A 503 27.63 3.43 -18.01
C LEU A 503 27.17 1.99 -17.74
N GLY A 504 27.12 1.12 -18.73
CA GLY A 504 26.71 -0.28 -18.54
C GLY A 504 27.52 -1.00 -17.46
N GLN A 505 28.84 -0.83 -17.44
CA GLN A 505 29.71 -1.44 -16.43
C GLN A 505 29.46 -0.86 -15.03
N MET A 506 29.25 0.46 -14.92
CA MET A 506 28.90 1.11 -13.65
C MET A 506 27.56 0.62 -13.10
N LEU A 507 26.57 0.40 -13.98
CA LEU A 507 25.26 -0.12 -13.58
C LEU A 507 25.36 -1.56 -13.08
N VAL A 508 26.13 -2.42 -13.77
CA VAL A 508 26.41 -3.79 -13.32
C VAL A 508 27.10 -3.80 -11.96
N ALA A 509 28.16 -3.00 -11.77
CA ALA A 509 28.85 -2.90 -10.48
C ALA A 509 27.91 -2.43 -9.35
N SER A 510 27.04 -1.45 -9.63
CA SER A 510 26.05 -0.98 -8.67
C SER A 510 25.00 -2.04 -8.33
N ALA A 511 24.59 -2.86 -9.31
CA ALA A 511 23.67 -3.97 -9.09
C ALA A 511 24.29 -5.04 -8.18
N GLU A 512 25.55 -5.42 -8.42
CA GLU A 512 26.29 -6.37 -7.57
C GLU A 512 26.41 -5.88 -6.13
N GLU A 513 26.82 -4.62 -5.91
CA GLU A 513 26.91 -4.06 -4.55
C GLU A 513 25.55 -4.06 -3.84
N ALA A 514 24.49 -3.71 -4.56
CA ALA A 514 23.14 -3.69 -4.02
C ALA A 514 22.65 -5.10 -3.65
N LEU A 515 22.91 -6.10 -4.49
CA LEU A 515 22.53 -7.49 -4.23
C LEU A 515 23.34 -8.09 -3.08
N ALA A 516 24.65 -7.85 -3.02
CA ALA A 516 25.49 -8.26 -1.89
C ALA A 516 24.96 -7.71 -0.56
N SER A 517 24.59 -6.43 -0.53
CA SER A 517 23.96 -5.80 0.66
C SER A 517 22.64 -6.47 1.05
N CYS A 518 21.82 -6.87 0.06
CA CYS A 518 20.56 -7.59 0.32
C CYS A 518 20.82 -8.99 0.90
N ILE A 519 21.79 -9.71 0.35
CA ILE A 519 22.16 -11.06 0.79
C ILE A 519 22.60 -11.02 2.25
N GLU A 520 23.49 -10.09 2.62
CA GLU A 520 23.96 -9.93 4.00
C GLU A 520 22.79 -9.72 4.97
N ILE A 521 21.83 -8.86 4.62
CA ILE A 521 20.64 -8.61 5.45
C ILE A 521 19.77 -9.86 5.54
N PHE A 522 19.52 -10.54 4.42
CA PHE A 522 18.65 -11.73 4.41
C PHE A 522 19.26 -12.91 5.18
N GLU A 523 20.57 -13.12 5.07
CA GLU A 523 21.31 -14.11 5.87
C GLU A 523 21.25 -13.74 7.36
N GLY A 524 21.47 -12.47 7.71
CA GLY A 524 21.33 -11.99 9.09
C GLY A 524 19.95 -12.27 9.69
N VAL A 525 18.87 -11.97 8.95
CA VAL A 525 17.49 -12.24 9.37
C VAL A 525 17.22 -13.73 9.57
N LEU A 526 17.84 -14.60 8.77
CA LEU A 526 17.68 -16.05 8.89
C LEU A 526 18.45 -16.60 10.10
N ASN A 527 19.58 -15.99 10.46
CA ASN A 527 20.43 -16.39 11.59
C ASN A 527 19.87 -15.91 12.95
N GLU A 528 19.23 -14.73 13.00
CA GLU A 528 18.59 -14.21 14.22
C GLU A 528 17.43 -15.09 14.74
N GLY A 529 16.91 -16.01 13.92
CA GLY A 529 15.78 -16.89 14.24
C GLY A 529 16.13 -18.38 14.38
N SER A 530 17.41 -18.75 14.35
CA SER A 530 17.87 -20.14 14.38
C SER A 530 18.88 -20.38 15.51
N ASP A 531 18.44 -20.98 16.61
CA ASP A 531 19.36 -21.69 17.52
C ASP A 531 19.82 -23.04 16.91
N GLU A 532 19.19 -23.50 15.82
CA GLU A 532 19.60 -24.69 15.08
C GLU A 532 19.38 -24.48 13.57
N VAL A 533 20.35 -24.94 12.76
CA VAL A 533 20.43 -24.94 11.28
C VAL A 533 21.19 -23.77 10.67
N GLU A 534 22.53 -23.92 10.60
CA GLU A 534 23.35 -23.31 9.54
C GLU A 534 22.75 -23.74 8.19
N ILE A 535 22.33 -22.78 7.37
CA ILE A 535 21.99 -23.05 5.97
C ILE A 535 23.30 -23.41 5.28
N SER A 536 23.47 -24.67 4.90
CA SER A 536 24.67 -25.08 4.17
C SER A 536 24.66 -24.41 2.80
N VAL A 537 25.81 -23.87 2.42
CA VAL A 537 26.05 -23.27 1.09
C VAL A 537 25.78 -24.27 -0.05
N ASP A 538 25.71 -25.57 0.26
CA ASP A 538 25.44 -26.65 -0.68
C ASP A 538 23.97 -26.71 -1.18
N GLU A 539 22.99 -26.12 -0.48
CA GLU A 539 21.59 -26.01 -1.00
C GLU A 539 21.45 -24.98 -2.14
N ILE A 540 22.47 -24.15 -2.37
CA ILE A 540 22.52 -23.19 -3.49
C ILE A 540 22.73 -23.91 -4.83
N ALA A 541 23.26 -25.14 -4.83
CA ALA A 541 23.55 -25.91 -6.04
C ALA A 541 22.28 -26.46 -6.74
N ASP A 542 21.13 -26.51 -6.05
CA ASP A 542 19.85 -26.99 -6.58
C ASP A 542 18.89 -25.85 -7.00
N ILE A 543 19.37 -24.61 -7.09
CA ILE A 543 18.58 -23.49 -7.58
C ILE A 543 18.37 -23.67 -9.10
N PRO A 544 17.11 -23.71 -9.60
CA PRO A 544 16.86 -23.76 -11.03
C PRO A 544 17.52 -22.58 -11.73
N SER A 545 18.28 -22.83 -12.80
CA SER A 545 18.82 -21.74 -13.61
C SER A 545 17.65 -20.99 -14.25
N TYR A 546 17.60 -19.69 -13.99
CA TYR A 546 16.67 -18.78 -14.65
C TYR A 546 17.50 -17.81 -15.47
N SER A 547 17.10 -17.61 -16.72
CA SER A 547 17.68 -16.57 -17.58
C SER A 547 17.35 -15.18 -17.05
N LEU A 548 18.17 -14.16 -17.37
CA LEU A 548 17.90 -12.77 -16.98
C LEU A 548 16.46 -12.35 -17.37
N PRO A 549 15.95 -12.58 -18.59
CA PRO A 549 14.56 -12.27 -18.97
C PRO A 549 13.49 -12.99 -18.12
N GLU A 550 13.77 -14.16 -17.54
CA GLU A 550 12.83 -14.82 -16.63
C GLU A 550 12.89 -14.23 -15.21
N LEU A 551 14.07 -13.77 -14.80
CA LEU A 551 14.27 -13.10 -13.51
C LEU A 551 13.72 -11.67 -13.51
N ILE A 552 13.87 -10.94 -14.62
CA ILE A 552 13.37 -9.57 -14.80
C ILE A 552 12.09 -9.52 -15.61
N GLY A 553 11.48 -10.65 -15.98
CA GLY A 553 10.37 -10.71 -16.94
C GLY A 553 9.13 -9.90 -16.56
N GLU A 554 8.98 -9.53 -15.30
CA GLU A 554 7.95 -8.60 -14.84
C GLU A 554 8.19 -7.16 -15.32
N TRP A 555 9.43 -6.84 -15.67
CA TRP A 555 9.91 -5.55 -16.13
C TRP A 555 10.01 -5.46 -17.66
N SER A 556 10.16 -6.58 -18.37
CA SER A 556 10.11 -6.58 -19.84
C SER A 556 8.71 -6.23 -20.39
N PHE A 557 7.65 -6.43 -19.61
CA PHE A 557 6.29 -5.98 -19.93
C PHE A 557 6.06 -4.47 -19.73
N MET A 558 7.03 -3.71 -19.20
CA MET A 558 6.85 -2.31 -18.79
C MET A 558 6.61 -1.31 -19.93
N GLY A 559 6.80 -1.71 -21.19
CA GLY A 559 6.65 -0.83 -22.36
C GLY A 559 5.50 -1.19 -23.30
N GLN A 560 4.77 -2.29 -23.08
CA GLN A 560 3.79 -2.78 -24.05
C GLN A 560 2.43 -3.01 -23.41
N GLN A 561 1.49 -2.12 -23.71
CA GLN A 561 0.08 -2.36 -23.47
C GLN A 561 -0.33 -3.66 -24.20
N ASN A 562 -1.07 -4.53 -23.51
CA ASN A 562 -1.86 -5.62 -24.09
C ASN A 562 -1.12 -6.85 -24.67
N GLN A 563 0.08 -7.21 -24.21
CA GLN A 563 0.62 -8.55 -24.50
C GLN A 563 0.30 -9.55 -23.38
N PHE A 564 -0.66 -10.44 -23.64
CA PHE A 564 -0.78 -11.72 -22.95
C PHE A 564 0.18 -12.70 -23.63
N ASP A 565 1.19 -13.16 -22.90
CA ASP A 565 1.94 -14.35 -23.32
C ASP A 565 1.16 -15.57 -22.82
N PHE A 566 0.46 -16.26 -23.73
CA PHE A 566 -0.27 -17.50 -23.39
C PHE A 566 0.67 -18.66 -23.06
N GLY A 567 2.00 -18.49 -23.25
CA GLY A 567 2.95 -19.58 -23.28
C GLY A 567 2.59 -20.57 -24.40
N VAL A 568 3.54 -21.41 -24.78
CA VAL A 568 3.22 -22.62 -25.55
C VAL A 568 2.58 -23.62 -24.57
N THR A 569 1.35 -23.36 -24.15
CA THR A 569 0.51 -24.39 -23.54
C THR A 569 -0.23 -25.06 -24.68
N GLU A 570 -0.09 -26.38 -24.81
CA GLU A 570 -0.86 -27.16 -25.78
C GLU A 570 -2.34 -26.75 -25.69
N PRO A 571 -3.03 -26.52 -26.83
CA PRO A 571 -4.32 -25.82 -26.89
C PRO A 571 -5.48 -26.51 -26.14
N MET A 572 -5.24 -27.63 -25.47
CA MET A 572 -6.23 -28.43 -24.75
C MET A 572 -5.94 -28.65 -23.25
N ASN A 573 -4.77 -28.23 -22.73
CA ASN A 573 -4.42 -28.49 -21.31
C ASN A 573 -5.21 -27.64 -20.30
N TRP A 574 -5.91 -26.59 -20.75
CA TRP A 574 -6.80 -25.78 -19.91
C TRP A 574 -8.22 -26.40 -19.75
N VAL A 575 -8.54 -27.45 -20.51
CA VAL A 575 -9.86 -28.12 -20.49
C VAL A 575 -9.89 -29.35 -19.59
N TYR A 576 -8.74 -29.97 -19.28
CA TYR A 576 -8.67 -31.28 -18.61
C TYR A 576 -7.74 -31.38 -17.40
N THR A 577 -7.38 -30.29 -16.73
CA THR A 577 -6.79 -30.38 -15.39
C THR A 577 -7.90 -30.52 -14.35
N GLY A 578 -8.47 -31.72 -14.31
CA GLY A 578 -9.25 -32.20 -13.19
C GLY A 578 -8.42 -32.16 -11.91
N TYR A 579 -9.08 -31.79 -10.82
CA TYR A 579 -8.61 -31.89 -9.45
C TYR A 579 -7.91 -33.25 -9.18
N PRO A 580 -6.74 -33.27 -8.52
CA PRO A 580 -6.47 -34.32 -7.55
C PRO A 580 -7.35 -34.16 -6.30
#